data_AF-A0A3S3NIQ1-F1
#
_entry.id   AF-A0A3S3NIQ1-F1
#
_cell.length_a   1.000
_cell.length_b   1.000
_cell.length_c   1.000
_cell.angle_alpha   90.00
_cell.angle_beta   90.00
_cell.angle_gamma   90.00
#
_symmetry.space_group_name_H-M   'P 1'
#
loop_
_entity.id
_entity.type
_entity.pdbx_description
1 polymer ?
#
loop_
_entity_poly.entity_id
_entity_poly.type
_entity_poly.pdbx_seq_one_letter_code
_entity_poly.pdbx_strand_id
1 'polypeptide(L)'
;MQRTRELERHHHPTLLHPPPQSLQLTQSSSSHVIPTIDLSRHRSETIQQIHHASHNWGFFQVIHHDIPISVLDNTISAVQSFKELPVQVKSQHYRREIGSGVSF
;
A
#
# COMPACT_ATOMS: atom_id res chain seq x y z
N MET A 1 49.64 -16.58 -8.52
CA MET A 1 48.32 -17.24 -8.68
C MET A 1 47.27 -16.46 -7.89
N GLN A 2 46.73 -15.38 -8.47
CA GLN A 2 45.63 -14.63 -7.86
C GLN A 2 44.33 -15.11 -8.50
N ARG A 3 43.49 -15.82 -7.72
CA ARG A 3 42.21 -16.37 -8.17
C ARG A 3 41.09 -15.89 -7.26
N THR A 4 40.26 -15.02 -7.85
CA THR A 4 38.81 -14.93 -7.65
C THR A 4 38.28 -14.62 -6.25
N ARG A 5 37.83 -13.37 -6.04
CA ARG A 5 36.55 -13.03 -5.41
C ARG A 5 36.06 -11.69 -5.97
N GLU A 6 35.54 -11.74 -7.19
CA GLU A 6 34.68 -10.66 -7.70
C GLU A 6 33.40 -10.72 -6.88
N LEU A 7 33.27 -9.76 -5.97
CA LEU A 7 32.12 -9.57 -5.10
C LEU A 7 30.88 -9.43 -5.99
N GLU A 8 29.94 -10.39 -5.89
CA GLU A 8 28.65 -10.34 -6.57
C GLU A 8 28.00 -8.96 -6.34
N ARG A 9 28.16 -8.08 -7.33
CA ARG A 9 27.44 -6.82 -7.39
C ARG A 9 25.99 -7.19 -7.64
N HIS A 10 25.23 -7.26 -6.56
CA HIS A 10 23.78 -7.34 -6.61
C HIS A 10 23.32 -6.15 -7.44
N HIS A 11 22.91 -6.41 -8.69
CA HIS A 11 22.39 -5.38 -9.59
C HIS A 11 21.02 -4.96 -9.07
N HIS A 12 21.01 -4.11 -8.06
CA HIS A 12 19.80 -3.43 -7.65
C HIS A 12 19.42 -2.48 -8.79
N PRO A 13 18.24 -2.61 -9.40
CA PRO A 13 17.75 -1.58 -10.29
C PRO A 13 17.70 -0.30 -9.47
N THR A 14 18.54 0.67 -9.82
CA THR A 14 18.54 1.99 -9.22
C THR A 14 17.14 2.56 -9.42
N LEU A 15 16.44 2.86 -8.33
CA LEU A 15 15.21 3.65 -8.37
C LEU A 15 15.61 5.09 -8.73
N LEU A 16 16.01 5.31 -9.98
CA LEU A 16 16.17 6.64 -10.53
C LEU A 16 14.76 7.17 -10.75
N HIS A 17 14.22 7.80 -9.71
CA HIS A 17 13.04 8.63 -9.88
C HIS A 17 13.45 9.71 -10.88
N PRO A 18 12.67 9.98 -11.94
CA PRO A 18 12.89 11.20 -12.70
C PRO A 18 12.93 12.36 -11.71
N PRO A 19 13.80 13.38 -11.91
CA PRO A 19 13.87 14.53 -11.01
C PRO A 19 12.44 14.97 -10.77
N PRO A 20 12.01 15.10 -9.50
CA PRO A 20 10.61 15.33 -9.20
C PRO A 20 10.18 16.50 -10.07
N GLN A 21 9.25 16.24 -11.00
CA GLN A 21 8.39 17.33 -11.48
C GLN A 21 7.94 17.99 -10.19
N SER A 22 8.15 19.30 -10.03
CA SER A 22 7.85 20.01 -8.78
C SER A 22 6.41 19.67 -8.38
N LEU A 23 6.26 18.62 -7.55
CA LEU A 23 5.02 18.24 -6.96
C LEU A 23 4.88 19.32 -5.91
N GLN A 24 4.21 20.40 -6.29
CA GLN A 24 3.73 21.33 -5.30
C GLN A 24 2.91 20.47 -4.35
N LEU A 25 3.45 20.23 -3.16
CA LEU A 25 2.64 19.86 -2.01
C LEU A 25 1.69 21.05 -1.86
N THR A 26 0.58 21.00 -2.57
CA THR A 26 -0.48 21.95 -2.36
C THR A 26 -0.92 21.64 -0.94
N GLN A 27 -0.57 22.51 0.00
CA GLN A 27 -1.35 22.60 1.22
C GLN A 27 -2.75 22.91 0.71
N SER A 28 -3.60 21.88 0.65
CA SER A 28 -4.97 22.02 0.23
C SER A 28 -5.61 22.99 1.22
N SER A 29 -5.71 24.25 0.83
CA SER A 29 -6.40 25.32 1.57
C SER A 29 -7.91 25.09 1.59
N SER A 30 -8.37 24.01 0.97
CA SER A 30 -9.74 23.54 0.99
C SER A 30 -9.83 22.34 1.93
N SER A 31 -10.77 22.43 2.87
CA SER A 31 -11.13 21.45 3.89
C SER A 31 -11.75 20.17 3.30
N HIS A 32 -11.17 19.62 2.23
CA HIS A 32 -11.65 18.40 1.60
C HIS A 32 -11.22 17.21 2.46
N VAL A 33 -12.04 16.96 3.48
CA VAL A 33 -11.92 15.78 4.34
C VAL A 33 -12.34 14.57 3.54
N ILE A 34 -11.48 13.55 3.50
CA ILE A 34 -11.76 12.27 2.87
C ILE A 34 -13.08 11.71 3.43
N PRO A 35 -14.05 11.30 2.57
CA PRO A 35 -15.32 10.75 3.05
C PRO A 35 -15.09 9.60 4.02
N THR A 36 -15.80 9.61 5.15
CA THR A 36 -15.77 8.53 6.14
C THR A 36 -17.17 7.93 6.24
N ILE A 37 -17.27 6.62 6.02
CA ILE A 37 -18.53 5.88 5.91
C ILE A 37 -18.69 4.99 7.15
N ASP A 38 -19.81 5.13 7.84
CA ASP A 38 -20.18 4.29 8.96
C ASP A 38 -20.98 3.07 8.48
N LEU A 39 -20.43 1.87 8.68
CA LEU A 39 -21.05 0.62 8.24
C LEU A 39 -22.13 0.08 9.19
N SER A 40 -22.28 0.67 10.38
CA SER A 40 -23.36 0.32 11.33
C SER A 40 -24.71 0.94 10.97
N ARG A 41 -24.75 1.85 9.98
CA ARG A 41 -25.97 2.53 9.53
C ARG A 41 -26.88 1.62 8.69
N HIS A 42 -28.07 2.13 8.36
CA HIS A 42 -28.98 1.44 7.44
C HIS A 42 -28.34 1.20 6.08
N ARG A 43 -28.42 -0.06 5.62
CA ARG A 43 -27.80 -0.53 4.37
C ARG A 43 -28.05 0.38 3.16
N SER A 44 -29.26 0.91 2.99
CA SER A 44 -29.60 1.80 1.88
C SER A 44 -28.81 3.11 1.90
N GLU A 45 -28.62 3.70 3.08
CA GLU A 45 -27.84 4.93 3.25
C GLU A 45 -26.36 4.66 3.00
N THR A 46 -25.82 3.58 3.57
CA THR A 46 -24.42 3.16 3.38
C THR A 46 -24.11 2.93 1.91
N ILE A 47 -24.99 2.26 1.16
CA ILE A 47 -24.82 2.03 -0.28
C ILE A 47 -24.79 3.36 -1.05
N GLN A 48 -25.69 4.30 -0.73
CA GLN A 48 -25.70 5.61 -1.37
C GLN A 48 -24.40 6.40 -1.09
N GLN A 49 -23.90 6.35 0.15
CA GLN A 49 -22.63 6.98 0.53
C GLN A 49 -21.44 6.36 -0.19
N ILE A 50 -21.37 5.02 -0.28
CA ILE A 50 -20.31 4.31 -1.01
C ILE A 50 -20.34 4.68 -2.49
N HIS A 51 -21.52 4.73 -3.11
CA HIS A 51 -21.67 5.14 -4.50
C HIS A 51 -21.16 6.58 -4.72
N HIS A 52 -21.60 7.51 -3.87
CA HIS A 52 -21.20 8.91 -3.98
C HIS A 52 -19.68 9.10 -3.76
N ALA A 53 -19.10 8.45 -2.76
CA ALA A 53 -17.67 8.54 -2.47
C ALA A 53 -16.83 7.90 -3.59
N SER A 54 -17.23 6.72 -4.07
CA SER A 54 -16.57 6.06 -5.20
C SER A 54 -16.59 6.93 -6.47
N HIS A 55 -17.72 7.56 -6.79
CA HIS A 55 -17.86 8.36 -8.01
C HIS A 55 -17.09 9.68 -7.95
N ASN A 56 -17.16 10.41 -6.84
CA ASN A 56 -16.60 11.76 -6.74
C ASN A 56 -15.15 11.80 -6.21
N TRP A 57 -14.75 10.80 -5.43
CA TRP A 57 -13.43 10.76 -4.76
C TRP A 57 -12.57 9.58 -5.22
N GLY A 58 -13.17 8.45 -5.57
CA GLY A 58 -12.45 7.20 -5.89
C GLY A 58 -11.85 6.49 -4.67
N PHE A 59 -11.96 7.07 -3.47
CA PHE A 59 -11.55 6.46 -2.21
C PHE A 59 -12.31 7.06 -1.01
N PHE A 60 -12.38 6.30 0.09
CA PHE A 60 -13.06 6.69 1.33
C PHE A 60 -12.52 5.87 2.51
N GLN A 61 -12.77 6.35 3.73
CA GLN A 61 -12.52 5.63 4.97
C GLN A 61 -13.79 4.92 5.45
N VAL A 62 -13.63 3.83 6.20
CA VAL A 62 -14.75 3.09 6.81
C VAL A 62 -14.57 2.99 8.32
N ILE A 63 -15.66 3.11 9.07
CA ILE A 63 -15.71 2.93 10.53
C ILE A 63 -16.85 1.98 10.92
N HIS A 64 -16.81 1.45 12.14
CA HIS A 64 -17.77 0.45 12.64
C HIS A 64 -17.94 -0.74 11.68
N HIS A 65 -16.82 -1.25 11.16
CA HIS A 65 -16.77 -2.35 10.20
C HIS A 65 -16.77 -3.75 10.85
N ASP A 66 -17.02 -3.84 12.16
CA ASP A 66 -17.04 -5.08 12.97
C ASP A 66 -15.78 -5.95 12.91
N ILE A 67 -14.66 -5.42 12.40
CA ILE A 67 -13.36 -6.12 12.46
C ILE A 67 -12.73 -5.75 13.81
N PRO A 68 -12.41 -6.74 14.68
CA PRO A 68 -11.80 -6.47 15.96
C PRO A 68 -10.47 -5.72 15.80
N ILE A 69 -10.23 -4.72 16.65
CA ILE A 69 -8.99 -3.93 16.64
C ILE A 69 -7.75 -4.83 16.78
N SER A 70 -7.83 -5.89 17.58
CA SER A 70 -6.74 -6.86 17.72
C SER A 70 -6.33 -7.52 16.40
N VAL A 71 -7.25 -7.71 15.45
CA VAL A 71 -6.93 -8.25 14.12
C VAL A 71 -6.11 -7.25 13.31
N LEU A 72 -6.48 -5.97 13.35
CA LEU A 72 -5.74 -4.89 12.69
C LEU A 72 -4.33 -4.76 13.29
N ASP A 73 -4.22 -4.70 14.62
CA ASP A 73 -2.95 -4.58 15.33
C ASP A 73 -2.03 -5.77 15.06
N ASN A 74 -2.57 -6.99 15.12
CA ASN A 74 -1.80 -8.20 14.81
C ASN A 74 -1.35 -8.23 13.35
N THR A 75 -2.16 -7.73 12.42
CA THR A 75 -1.79 -7.64 10.99
C THR A 75 -0.65 -6.67 10.79
N ILE A 76 -0.72 -5.48 11.39
CA ILE A 76 0.35 -4.46 11.33
C ILE A 76 1.63 -5.04 11.92
N SER A 77 1.56 -5.66 13.10
CA SER A 77 2.70 -6.29 13.76
C SER A 77 3.30 -7.41 12.91
N ALA A 78 2.48 -8.30 12.34
CA ALA A 78 2.96 -9.38 11.48
C ALA A 78 3.68 -8.88 10.23
N VAL A 79 3.15 -7.83 9.58
CA VAL A 79 3.82 -7.20 8.42
C VAL A 79 5.16 -6.60 8.84
N GLN A 80 5.22 -5.89 9.97
CA GLN A 80 6.46 -5.31 10.50
C GLN A 80 7.49 -6.40 10.79
N SER A 81 7.13 -7.44 11.56
CA SER A 81 8.02 -8.54 11.89
C SER A 81 8.53 -9.28 10.65
N PHE A 82 7.67 -9.53 9.66
CA PHE A 82 8.09 -10.13 8.40
C PHE A 82 9.10 -9.25 7.63
N LYS A 83 8.87 -7.93 7.59
CA LYS A 83 9.78 -6.98 6.95
C LYS A 83 11.14 -6.91 7.65
N GLU A 84 11.21 -7.18 8.94
CA GLU A 84 12.43 -7.16 9.75
C GLU A 84 13.26 -8.46 9.69
N LEU A 85 12.69 -9.56 9.17
CA LEU A 85 13.43 -10.81 8.98
C LEU A 85 14.68 -10.64 8.09
N PRO A 86 15.71 -11.48 8.27
CA PRO A 86 16.88 -11.51 7.40
C PRO A 86 16.50 -11.66 5.93
N VAL A 87 17.26 -11.02 5.03
CA VAL A 87 16.96 -10.99 3.59
C VAL A 87 16.86 -12.40 3.00
N GLN A 88 17.69 -13.33 3.49
CA GLN A 88 17.78 -14.72 3.05
C GLN A 88 16.50 -15.50 3.33
N VAL A 89 15.76 -15.11 4.37
CA VAL A 89 14.49 -15.73 4.76
C VAL A 89 13.37 -15.13 3.93
N LYS A 90 13.22 -13.80 3.93
CA LYS A 90 12.10 -13.15 3.23
C LYS A 90 12.22 -13.16 1.69
N SER A 91 13.42 -13.30 1.11
CA SER A 91 13.61 -13.40 -0.34
C SER A 91 12.92 -14.62 -0.95
N GLN A 92 12.76 -15.71 -0.18
CA GLN A 92 12.05 -16.91 -0.61
C GLN A 92 10.57 -16.64 -0.93
N HIS A 93 10.00 -15.59 -0.33
CA HIS A 93 8.61 -15.17 -0.52
C HIS A 93 8.47 -14.00 -1.51
N TYR A 94 9.54 -13.27 -1.82
CA TYR A 94 9.53 -12.19 -2.81
C TYR A 94 9.73 -12.76 -4.21
N ARG A 95 8.64 -13.19 -4.84
CA ARG A 95 8.63 -13.60 -6.24
C ARG A 95 7.89 -12.56 -7.07
N ARG A 96 8.51 -12.10 -8.16
CA ARG A 96 7.83 -11.37 -9.22
C ARG A 96 7.42 -12.40 -10.26
N GLU A 97 6.13 -12.60 -10.44
CA GLU A 97 5.59 -13.31 -11.61
C GLU A 97 5.97 -12.48 -12.85
N ILE A 98 7.07 -12.81 -13.52
CA ILE A 98 7.47 -12.16 -14.78
C ILE A 98 6.63 -12.82 -15.88
N GLY A 99 5.39 -12.37 -16.07
CA GLY A 99 4.54 -12.91 -17.14
C GLY A 99 3.06 -12.53 -17.10
N SER A 100 2.48 -12.22 -15.93
CA SER A 100 1.06 -11.81 -15.86
C SER A 100 0.96 -10.27 -15.78
N GLY A 101 1.33 -9.59 -16.86
CA GLY A 101 0.84 -8.24 -17.06
C GLY A 101 -0.67 -8.33 -17.21
N VAL A 102 -1.42 -7.80 -16.23
CA VAL A 102 -2.87 -7.64 -16.36
C VAL A 102 -3.10 -6.67 -17.51
N SER A 103 -3.61 -7.17 -18.63
CA SER A 103 -4.11 -6.35 -19.72
C SER A 103 -5.41 -5.70 -19.28
N PHE A 104 -5.47 -4.37 -19.33
CA PHE A 104 -6.73 -3.62 -19.28
C PHE A 104 -7.41 -3.64 -20.64
#